data_AF-A0A6G2VUE4-F1
#
_entry.id   AF-A0A6G2VUE4-F1
#
_cell.length_a   1.000
_cell.length_b   1.000
_cell.length_c   1.000
_cell.angle_alpha   90.00
_cell.angle_beta   90.00
_cell.angle_gamma   90.00
#
_symmetry.space_group_name_H-M   'P 1'
#
loop_
_entity.id
_entity.type
_entity.pdbx_description
1 polymer ?
#
loop_
_entity_poly.entity_id
_entity_poly.type
_entity_poly.pdbx_seq_one_letter_code
_entity_poly.pdbx_strand_id
1 'polypeptide(L)'
;MTLVVHGDPAPQGSKAYKGHRLNAKSGRMSAVLVEQVKGVKPWRQRVHAAALAAIRAYPGWQPLDGPIAADMIFTVRTKPDSRPVWWPRDTRWSKHLHWRPASAPDLSKLARSTEDALTTARAWKDDARLVEYGHLAKYYAGDPTHPDALPEPGAIIRLYTLTGAPR
;
A
#
# COMPACT_ATOMS: atom_id res chain seq x y z
N MET A 1 4.02 -9.89 -11.89
CA MET A 1 4.62 -10.19 -10.58
C MET A 1 3.54 -10.08 -9.52
N THR A 2 3.43 -11.05 -8.60
CA THR A 2 2.42 -11.07 -7.54
C THR A 2 3.11 -11.19 -6.18
N LEU A 3 2.66 -10.38 -5.23
CA LEU A 3 3.16 -10.33 -3.86
C LEU A 3 2.02 -10.59 -2.88
N VAL A 4 2.31 -11.41 -1.89
CA VAL A 4 1.48 -11.57 -0.70
C VAL A 4 2.26 -10.96 0.46
N VAL A 5 1.71 -9.91 1.06
CA VAL A 5 2.33 -9.20 2.18
C VAL A 5 1.48 -9.40 3.42
N HIS A 6 2.04 -10.01 4.45
CA HIS A 6 1.36 -10.20 5.74
C HIS A 6 1.79 -9.15 6.76
N GLY A 7 0.82 -8.64 7.52
CA GLY A 7 0.98 -7.61 8.56
C GLY A 7 0.14 -6.37 8.28
N ASP A 8 0.02 -5.48 9.28
CA ASP A 8 -0.88 -4.33 9.19
C ASP A 8 -0.50 -3.32 8.10
N PRO A 9 -1.37 -3.10 7.09
CA PRO A 9 -1.16 -2.04 6.12
C PRO A 9 -1.15 -0.68 6.80
N ALA A 10 -0.05 0.07 6.63
CA ALA A 10 0.12 1.36 7.25
C ALA A 10 0.24 2.47 6.19
N PRO A 11 -0.53 3.57 6.33
CA PRO A 11 -0.54 4.64 5.35
C PRO A 11 0.77 5.42 5.40
N GLN A 12 1.13 6.02 4.27
CA GLN A 12 2.12 7.07 4.28
C GLN A 12 1.60 8.26 5.11
N GLY A 13 2.37 8.66 6.12
CA GLY A 13 1.95 9.66 7.08
C GLY A 13 2.15 11.09 6.61
N SER A 14 1.60 12.03 7.39
CA SER A 14 2.03 13.41 7.32
C SER A 14 3.40 13.54 7.97
N LYS A 15 4.27 14.33 7.35
CA LYS A 15 5.56 14.66 7.94
C LYS A 15 5.40 15.87 8.84
N ALA A 16 5.85 15.77 10.09
CA ALA A 16 5.91 16.91 10.99
C ALA A 16 7.21 17.66 10.79
N TYR A 17 7.12 18.99 10.75
CA TYR A 17 8.28 19.85 10.79
C TYR A 17 8.93 19.83 12.18
N LYS A 18 10.25 19.63 12.23
CA LYS A 18 11.04 19.54 13.48
C LYS A 18 12.21 20.52 13.51
N GLY A 19 12.15 21.58 12.70
CA GLY A 19 13.19 22.60 12.61
C GLY A 19 14.01 22.50 11.33
N HIS A 20 15.16 23.17 11.31
CA HIS A 20 16.07 23.15 10.18
C HIS A 20 17.40 22.45 10.54
N ARG A 21 18.04 21.86 9.53
CA ARG A 21 19.38 21.30 9.62
C ARG A 21 20.29 21.94 8.59
N LEU A 22 21.45 22.40 9.04
CA LEU A 22 22.54 22.86 8.18
C LEU A 22 23.24 21.64 7.58
N ASN A 23 23.31 21.58 6.26
CA ASN A 23 24.13 20.58 5.58
C ASN A 23 25.60 21.03 5.61
N ALA A 24 26.42 20.37 6.42
CA ALA A 24 27.83 20.71 6.61
C ALA A 24 28.66 20.73 5.31
N LYS A 25 28.28 19.98 4.27
CA LYS A 25 28.99 19.96 2.98
C LYS A 25 28.58 21.09 2.02
N SER A 26 27.34 21.58 2.11
CA SER A 26 26.82 22.57 1.13
C SER A 26 26.48 23.93 1.75
N GLY A 27 26.54 24.07 3.07
CA GLY A 27 26.10 25.26 3.80
C GLY A 27 24.59 25.54 3.69
N ARG A 28 23.82 24.70 2.98
CA ARG A 28 22.38 24.90 2.79
C ARG A 28 21.59 24.49 4.00
N MET A 29 20.64 25.33 4.38
CA MET A 29 19.65 25.06 5.42
C MET A 29 18.47 24.29 4.81
N SER A 30 18.07 23.17 5.43
CA SER A 30 16.97 22.32 4.95
C SER A 30 16.01 21.99 6.09
N ALA A 31 14.72 21.93 5.80
CA ALA A 31 13.71 21.55 6.79
C ALA A 31 13.88 20.07 7.19
N VAL A 32 13.87 19.80 8.49
CA VAL A 32 13.81 18.45 9.04
C VAL A 32 12.35 18.04 9.17
N LEU A 33 11.97 17.05 8.38
CA LEU A 33 10.62 16.51 8.33
C LEU A 33 10.63 15.08 8.88
N VAL A 34 9.82 14.79 9.90
CA VAL A 34 9.77 13.48 10.56
C VAL A 34 8.42 12.81 10.33
N GLU A 35 8.48 11.56 9.88
CA GLU A 35 7.32 10.69 9.66
C GLU A 35 6.55 10.46 10.97
N GLN A 36 5.24 10.76 10.99
CA GLN A 36 4.43 10.68 12.22
C GLN A 36 3.78 9.30 12.43
N VAL A 37 3.58 8.52 11.37
CA VAL A 37 2.90 7.22 11.48
C VAL A 37 3.88 6.14 11.90
N LYS A 38 3.76 5.65 13.14
CA LYS A 38 4.66 4.62 13.70
C LYS A 38 4.67 3.31 12.90
N GLY A 39 3.55 2.95 12.26
CA GLY A 39 3.40 1.68 11.53
C GLY A 39 3.99 1.65 10.12
N VAL A 40 4.33 2.79 9.52
CA VAL A 40 4.72 2.83 8.09
C VAL A 40 6.05 2.14 7.82
N LYS A 41 7.01 2.24 8.75
CA LYS A 41 8.33 1.62 8.59
C LYS A 41 8.22 0.08 8.59
N PRO A 42 7.58 -0.57 9.58
CA PRO A 42 7.33 -2.01 9.53
C PRO A 42 6.57 -2.46 8.28
N TRP A 43 5.52 -1.73 7.87
CA TRP A 43 4.76 -2.05 6.66
C TRP A 43 5.66 -2.05 5.41
N ARG A 44 6.42 -0.97 5.19
CA ARG A 44 7.36 -0.88 4.06
C ARG A 44 8.39 -1.99 4.06
N GLN A 45 8.93 -2.36 5.22
CA GLN A 45 9.89 -3.46 5.33
C GLN A 45 9.29 -4.79 4.88
N ARG A 46 8.01 -5.04 5.21
CA ARG A 46 7.29 -6.25 4.81
C ARG A 46 7.02 -6.28 3.31
N VAL A 47 6.54 -5.17 2.73
CA VAL A 47 6.35 -5.04 1.27
C VAL A 47 7.68 -5.25 0.54
N HIS A 48 8.75 -4.60 1.01
CA HIS A 48 10.08 -4.74 0.45
C HIS A 48 10.58 -6.19 0.49
N ALA A 49 10.43 -6.87 1.63
CA ALA A 49 10.82 -8.27 1.78
C ALA A 49 10.04 -9.20 0.83
N ALA A 50 8.72 -9.00 0.72
CA ALA A 50 7.89 -9.77 -0.21
C ALA A 50 8.28 -9.52 -1.67
N ALA A 51 8.56 -8.26 -2.04
CA ALA A 51 9.04 -7.92 -3.37
C ALA A 51 10.38 -8.59 -3.69
N LEU A 52 11.36 -8.54 -2.78
CA LEU A 52 12.64 -9.23 -2.96
C LEU A 52 12.48 -10.74 -3.07
N ALA A 53 11.58 -11.35 -2.28
CA ALA A 53 11.30 -12.78 -2.36
C ALA A 53 10.75 -13.17 -3.73
N ALA A 54 9.78 -12.41 -4.24
CA ALA A 54 9.24 -12.62 -5.57
C ALA A 54 10.30 -12.40 -6.66
N ILE A 55 11.11 -11.34 -6.61
CA ILE A 55 12.21 -11.10 -7.56
C ILE A 55 13.17 -12.28 -7.62
N ARG A 56 13.60 -12.79 -6.45
CA ARG A 56 14.53 -13.92 -6.36
C ARG A 56 13.96 -15.22 -6.93
N ALA A 57 12.63 -15.38 -6.92
CA ALA A 57 11.95 -16.53 -7.49
C ALA A 57 11.95 -16.53 -9.03
N TYR A 58 12.31 -15.42 -9.69
CA TYR A 58 12.40 -15.32 -11.15
C TYR A 58 13.86 -15.14 -11.59
N PRO A 59 14.53 -16.21 -12.07
CA PRO A 59 15.87 -16.11 -12.64
C PRO A 59 15.94 -15.09 -13.78
N GLY A 60 16.98 -14.25 -13.79
CA GLY A 60 17.16 -13.23 -14.82
C GLY A 60 16.21 -12.04 -14.72
N TRP A 61 15.43 -11.93 -13.64
CA TRP A 61 14.51 -10.81 -13.44
C TRP A 61 15.19 -9.46 -13.60
N GLN A 62 14.50 -8.56 -14.31
CA GLN A 62 14.86 -7.16 -14.44
C GLN A 62 13.71 -6.32 -13.89
N PRO A 63 13.99 -5.13 -13.32
CA PRO A 63 12.96 -4.18 -12.94
C PRO A 63 11.98 -3.95 -14.09
N LEU A 64 10.69 -3.99 -13.78
CA LEU A 64 9.64 -3.70 -14.76
C LEU A 64 9.88 -2.32 -15.38
N ASP A 65 9.66 -2.22 -16.69
CA ASP A 65 9.85 -1.00 -17.47
C ASP A 65 8.75 -0.88 -18.53
N GLY A 66 8.53 0.35 -19.02
CA GLY A 66 7.34 0.70 -19.80
C GLY A 66 6.12 1.00 -18.91
N PRO A 67 4.93 1.25 -19.49
CA PRO A 67 3.72 1.53 -18.72
C PRO A 67 3.34 0.32 -17.87
N ILE A 68 3.18 0.52 -16.56
CA ILE A 68 2.84 -0.50 -15.58
C ILE A 68 1.44 -0.21 -15.04
N ALA A 69 0.67 -1.27 -14.86
CA ALA A 69 -0.55 -1.26 -14.07
C ALA A 69 -0.37 -2.09 -12.80
N ALA A 70 -1.10 -1.71 -11.75
CA ALA A 70 -1.09 -2.41 -10.48
C ALA A 70 -2.49 -2.72 -9.96
N ASP A 71 -2.63 -3.90 -9.35
CA ASP A 71 -3.71 -4.18 -8.41
C ASP A 71 -3.15 -4.18 -7.01
N MET A 72 -3.82 -3.51 -6.08
CA MET A 72 -3.46 -3.50 -4.67
C MET A 72 -4.72 -3.67 -3.82
N ILE A 73 -4.88 -4.88 -3.29
CA ILE A 73 -6.00 -5.25 -2.44
C ILE A 73 -5.50 -5.31 -1.01
N PHE A 74 -5.81 -4.26 -0.24
CA PHE A 74 -5.42 -4.15 1.16
C PHE A 74 -6.45 -4.82 2.05
N THR A 75 -5.98 -5.70 2.92
CA THR A 75 -6.77 -6.27 4.01
C THR A 75 -6.35 -5.58 5.30
N VAL A 76 -7.20 -4.71 5.87
CA VAL A 76 -6.73 -3.76 6.90
C VAL A 76 -6.91 -4.22 8.34
N ARG A 77 -8.02 -4.89 8.66
CA ARG A 77 -8.34 -5.38 10.01
C ARG A 77 -9.57 -6.28 9.96
N THR A 78 -9.86 -6.97 11.05
CA THR A 78 -11.14 -7.66 11.23
C THR A 78 -12.30 -6.68 11.24
N LYS A 79 -13.47 -7.17 10.83
CA LYS A 79 -14.70 -6.38 10.91
C LYS A 79 -15.04 -6.09 12.37
N PRO A 80 -15.40 -4.84 12.73
CA PRO A 80 -15.70 -4.51 14.11
C PRO A 80 -16.96 -5.25 14.59
N ASP A 81 -17.02 -5.60 15.87
CA ASP A 81 -18.22 -6.22 16.46
C ASP A 81 -19.35 -5.21 16.68
N SER A 82 -18.99 -3.95 16.92
CA SER A 82 -19.91 -2.86 17.18
C SER A 82 -19.95 -1.85 16.03
N ARG A 83 -21.03 -1.06 16.01
CA ARG A 83 -21.25 -0.02 15.01
C ARG A 83 -20.07 0.97 14.99
N PRO A 84 -19.35 1.12 13.86
CA PRO A 84 -18.25 2.07 13.79
C PRO A 84 -18.75 3.52 13.75
N VAL A 85 -17.91 4.46 14.19
CA VAL A 85 -18.27 5.89 14.31
C VAL A 85 -18.70 6.53 12.98
N TRP A 86 -18.07 6.13 11.87
CA TRP A 86 -18.39 6.64 10.54
C TRP A 86 -19.72 6.11 10.00
N TRP A 87 -20.30 5.08 10.61
CA TRP A 87 -21.50 4.42 10.11
C TRP A 87 -22.68 5.40 10.07
N PRO A 88 -23.47 5.44 8.97
CA PRO A 88 -24.61 6.34 8.85
C PRO A 88 -25.60 6.15 10.01
N ARG A 89 -26.06 7.25 10.61
CA ARG A 89 -26.93 7.22 11.79
C ARG A 89 -28.26 6.51 11.52
N ASP A 90 -28.80 6.69 10.32
CA ASP A 90 -30.11 6.18 9.92
C ASP A 90 -30.06 4.76 9.35
N THR A 91 -28.87 4.15 9.26
CA THR A 91 -28.70 2.77 8.81
C THR A 91 -28.46 1.86 10.00
N ARG A 92 -29.26 0.80 10.15
CA ARG A 92 -29.03 -0.22 11.17
C ARG A 92 -27.69 -0.92 10.94
N TRP A 93 -26.84 -0.94 11.95
CA TRP A 93 -25.60 -1.71 11.91
C TRP A 93 -25.89 -3.21 11.89
N SER A 94 -25.16 -3.93 11.05
CA SER A 94 -25.12 -5.39 11.07
C SER A 94 -23.73 -5.89 10.66
N LYS A 95 -23.16 -6.79 11.47
CA LYS A 95 -21.89 -7.46 11.16
C LYS A 95 -21.97 -8.36 9.91
N HIS A 96 -23.16 -8.64 9.40
CA HIS A 96 -23.36 -9.44 8.19
C HIS A 96 -23.43 -8.60 6.91
N LEU A 97 -23.50 -7.26 7.00
CA LEU A 97 -23.50 -6.38 5.82
C LEU A 97 -22.09 -6.22 5.24
N HIS A 98 -21.85 -6.56 3.98
CA HIS A 98 -20.52 -6.52 3.35
C HIS A 98 -20.04 -5.11 2.95
N TRP A 99 -20.22 -4.14 3.84
CA TRP A 99 -19.65 -2.80 3.66
C TRP A 99 -18.14 -2.85 3.88
N ARG A 100 -17.40 -2.11 3.06
CA ARG A 100 -15.94 -2.02 3.15
C ARG A 100 -15.53 -1.10 4.32
N PRO A 101 -14.28 -1.23 4.84
CA PRO A 101 -13.76 -0.30 5.82
C PRO A 101 -13.83 1.13 5.27
N ALA A 102 -14.52 2.04 5.96
CA ALA A 102 -14.59 3.46 5.57
C ALA A 102 -13.99 4.41 6.62
N SER A 103 -13.13 3.88 7.51
CA SER A 103 -12.29 4.68 8.40
C SER A 103 -10.86 4.74 7.89
N ALA A 104 -9.99 5.44 8.63
CA ALA A 104 -8.54 5.31 8.50
C ALA A 104 -8.10 3.83 8.45
N PRO A 105 -7.02 3.51 7.72
CA PRO A 105 -6.19 4.44 6.93
C PRO A 105 -6.76 4.81 5.55
N ASP A 106 -6.36 5.96 5.00
CA ASP A 106 -6.76 6.41 3.65
C ASP A 106 -6.16 5.51 2.57
N LEU A 107 -6.97 5.08 1.61
CA LEU A 107 -6.57 4.12 0.58
C LEU A 107 -5.39 4.63 -0.28
N SER A 108 -5.43 5.90 -0.70
CA SER A 108 -4.35 6.51 -1.48
C SER A 108 -3.04 6.67 -0.69
N LYS A 109 -3.10 6.71 0.65
CA LYS A 109 -1.90 6.73 1.48
C LYS A 109 -1.32 5.32 1.69
N LEU A 110 -2.17 4.29 1.70
CA LEU A 110 -1.72 2.90 1.68
C LEU A 110 -1.01 2.58 0.36
N ALA A 111 -1.58 3.03 -0.77
CA ALA A 111 -0.92 2.92 -2.08
C ALA A 111 0.47 3.57 -2.03
N ARG A 112 0.55 4.85 -1.62
CA ARG A 112 1.82 5.58 -1.56
C ARG A 112 2.90 4.91 -0.70
N SER A 113 2.57 4.44 0.52
CA SER A 113 3.57 3.76 1.34
C SER A 113 4.05 2.44 0.73
N THR A 114 3.17 1.76 -0.01
CA THR A 114 3.46 0.51 -0.71
C THR A 114 4.33 0.76 -1.93
N GLU A 115 4.00 1.76 -2.74
CA GLU A 115 4.81 2.22 -3.89
C GLU A 115 6.24 2.56 -3.45
N ASP A 116 6.42 3.34 -2.38
CA ASP A 116 7.75 3.68 -1.85
C ASP A 116 8.60 2.42 -1.53
N ALA A 117 7.96 1.38 -0.99
CA ALA A 117 8.64 0.12 -0.68
C ALA A 117 8.98 -0.70 -1.93
N LEU A 118 8.09 -0.71 -2.93
CA LEU A 118 8.31 -1.35 -4.23
C LEU A 118 9.45 -0.67 -5.00
N THR A 119 9.51 0.67 -4.99
CA THR A 119 10.63 1.46 -5.53
C THR A 119 11.93 1.12 -4.83
N THR A 120 11.91 1.04 -3.48
CA THR A 120 13.10 0.63 -2.70
C THR A 120 13.57 -0.78 -3.07
N ALA A 121 12.63 -1.71 -3.32
CA ALA A 121 12.93 -3.07 -3.76
C ALA A 121 13.33 -3.16 -5.24
N ARG A 122 13.36 -2.03 -5.95
CA ARG A 122 13.61 -1.89 -7.39
C ARG A 122 12.62 -2.66 -8.28
N ALA A 123 11.39 -2.93 -7.82
CA ALA A 123 10.38 -3.71 -8.54
C ALA A 123 10.08 -3.18 -9.97
N TRP A 124 10.27 -1.88 -10.16
CA TRP A 124 10.23 -1.16 -11.43
C TRP A 124 11.44 -0.24 -11.56
N LYS A 125 11.75 0.20 -12.78
CA LYS A 125 12.85 1.15 -13.00
C LYS A 125 12.58 2.53 -12.42
N ASP A 126 11.33 2.98 -12.49
CA ASP A 126 10.89 4.32 -12.09
C ASP A 126 9.43 4.21 -11.65
N ASP A 127 9.07 4.84 -10.52
CA ASP A 127 7.68 4.82 -10.01
C ASP A 127 6.73 5.59 -10.93
N ALA A 128 7.24 6.56 -11.70
CA ALA A 128 6.48 7.24 -12.75
C ALA A 128 5.96 6.29 -13.86
N ARG A 129 6.46 5.05 -13.92
CA ARG A 129 5.97 4.02 -14.84
C ARG A 129 4.62 3.43 -14.41
N LEU A 130 4.23 3.54 -13.14
CA LEU A 130 2.91 3.12 -12.67
C LEU A 130 1.86 4.12 -13.14
N VAL A 131 1.14 3.77 -14.21
CA VAL A 131 0.19 4.67 -14.89
C VAL A 131 -1.27 4.33 -14.62
N GLU A 132 -1.54 3.14 -14.07
CA GLU A 132 -2.89 2.63 -13.88
C GLU A 132 -3.01 1.79 -12.62
N TYR A 133 -4.15 1.93 -11.94
CA TYR A 133 -4.62 0.96 -10.96
C TYR A 133 -5.80 0.20 -11.56
N GLY A 134 -5.63 -1.09 -11.82
CA GLY A 134 -6.73 -1.94 -12.27
C GLY A 134 -7.77 -2.08 -11.16
N HIS A 135 -7.31 -2.49 -9.98
CA HIS A 135 -8.10 -2.56 -8.77
C HIS A 135 -7.30 -2.10 -7.55
N LEU A 136 -7.71 -0.96 -6.99
CA LEU A 136 -7.20 -0.43 -5.73
C LEU A 136 -8.33 -0.39 -4.70
N ALA A 137 -8.23 -1.20 -3.65
CA ALA A 137 -9.30 -1.32 -2.66
C ALA A 137 -8.79 -1.73 -1.28
N LYS A 138 -9.61 -1.49 -0.25
CA LYS A 138 -9.41 -2.04 1.09
C LYS A 138 -10.62 -2.84 1.55
N TYR A 139 -10.37 -3.98 2.17
CA TYR A 139 -11.35 -4.93 2.69
C TYR A 139 -11.08 -5.26 4.16
N TYR A 140 -12.09 -5.81 4.83
CA TYR A 140 -11.89 -6.44 6.12
C TYR A 140 -11.22 -7.80 5.95
N ALA A 141 -10.55 -8.27 7.00
CA ALA A 141 -9.96 -9.60 7.05
C ALA A 141 -11.05 -10.66 6.92
N GLY A 142 -10.83 -11.61 6.01
CA GLY A 142 -11.75 -12.69 5.66
C GLY A 142 -13.03 -12.24 4.95
N ASP A 143 -13.06 -11.05 4.33
CA ASP A 143 -14.25 -10.58 3.62
C ASP A 143 -14.55 -11.49 2.41
N PRO A 144 -15.69 -12.19 2.38
CA PRO A 144 -15.98 -13.17 1.34
C PRO A 144 -16.33 -12.53 -0.01
N THR A 145 -16.51 -11.20 -0.06
CA THR A 145 -16.89 -10.50 -1.29
C THR A 145 -15.74 -10.27 -2.27
N HIS A 146 -14.50 -10.55 -1.86
CA HIS A 146 -13.35 -10.40 -2.72
C HIS A 146 -12.36 -11.55 -2.54
N PRO A 147 -11.93 -12.24 -3.61
CA PRO A 147 -11.05 -13.40 -3.51
C PRO A 147 -9.66 -13.08 -2.93
N ASP A 148 -9.20 -11.83 -3.09
CA ASP A 148 -7.91 -11.38 -2.56
C ASP A 148 -8.00 -10.73 -1.17
N ALA A 149 -9.17 -10.76 -0.51
CA ALA A 149 -9.25 -10.39 0.90
C ALA A 149 -8.61 -11.50 1.74
N LEU A 150 -7.48 -11.18 2.36
CA LEU A 150 -6.72 -12.12 3.18
C LEU A 150 -7.48 -12.47 4.47
N PRO A 151 -7.23 -13.63 5.09
CA PRO A 151 -7.83 -13.98 6.38
C PRO A 151 -7.31 -13.12 7.55
N GLU A 152 -6.18 -12.43 7.36
CA GLU A 152 -5.52 -11.57 8.33
C GLU A 152 -5.02 -10.27 7.65
N PRO A 153 -4.63 -9.22 8.42
CA PRO A 153 -4.13 -7.99 7.82
C PRO A 153 -2.94 -8.21 6.88
N GLY A 154 -2.96 -7.50 5.76
CA GLY A 154 -1.96 -7.64 4.70
C GLY A 154 -2.37 -6.99 3.39
N ALA A 155 -1.70 -7.37 2.30
CA ALA A 155 -2.12 -7.00 0.96
C ALA A 155 -1.74 -8.06 -0.08
N ILE A 156 -2.60 -8.20 -1.09
CA ILE A 156 -2.25 -8.82 -2.36
C ILE A 156 -1.90 -7.69 -3.33
N ILE A 157 -0.69 -7.74 -3.89
CA ILE A 157 -0.21 -6.74 -4.86
C ILE A 157 0.15 -7.47 -6.15
N ARG A 158 -0.38 -7.00 -7.28
CA ARG A 158 -0.02 -7.49 -8.60
C ARG A 158 0.52 -6.34 -9.44
N LEU A 159 1.65 -6.57 -10.10
CA LEU A 159 2.29 -5.64 -11.02
C LEU A 159 2.41 -6.31 -12.39
N TYR A 160 2.02 -5.59 -13.44
CA TYR A 160 2.14 -6.07 -14.81
C TYR A 160 2.41 -4.92 -15.78
N THR A 161 3.25 -5.18 -16.78
CA THR A 161 3.52 -4.24 -17.87
C THR A 161 2.37 -4.28 -18.85
N LEU A 162 1.83 -3.10 -19.20
CA LEU A 162 0.84 -2.97 -20.24
C LEU A 162 1.51 -3.13 -21.60
N THR A 163 1.07 -4.11 -22.37
CA THR A 163 1.44 -4.24 -23.79
C THR A 163 0.56 -3.31 -24.61
N GLY A 164 1.14 -2.61 -25.59
CA GLY A 164 0.41 -1.76 -26.52
C GLY A 164 -0.42 -2.56 -27.53
N ALA A 165 -1.35 -3.39 -27.05
CA ALA A 165 -2.32 -4.04 -27.92
C ALA A 165 -3.22 -2.96 -28.55
N PRO A 166 -3.43 -2.97 -29.88
CA PRO A 166 -4.40 -2.08 -30.49
C PRO A 166 -5.79 -2.36 -29.88
N ARG A 167 -6.49 -1.28 -29.51
CA ARG A 167 -7.89 -1.34 -29.09
C ARG A 167 -8.79 -1.74 -30.25
#